data_AF-A0A5E4GIG7-F1
#
_entry.id   AF-A0A5E4GIG7-F1
#
_cell.length_a   1.000
_cell.length_b   1.000
_cell.length_c   1.000
_cell.angle_alpha   90.00
_cell.angle_beta   90.00
_cell.angle_gamma   90.00
#
_symmetry.space_group_name_H-M   'P 1'
#
loop_
_entity.id
_entity.type
_entity.pdbx_description
1 polymer ?
#
loop_
_entity_poly.entity_id
_entity_poly.type
_entity_poly.pdbx_seq_one_letter_code
_entity_poly.pdbx_strand_id
1 'polypeptide(L)'
;MAPLKGKVETEIEIKAPAEKFYNIFKSRAHHVPNISPGSIQGVQVHEGDWKTHGSIKSWNYSVGDEVGVFKEKVEYNDENKSITLNGVEGDVFKYFKSFKPVYQFTQKDEGSIATLSIAYEKICHYFQII
;
A
#
# COMPACT_ATOMS: atom_id res chain seq x y z
N MET A 1 -0.90 -1.00 -29.20
CA MET A 1 -2.05 -1.14 -28.28
C MET A 1 -1.77 -0.33 -27.02
N ALA A 2 -2.81 0.33 -26.47
CA ALA A 2 -2.67 1.19 -25.30
C ALA A 2 -2.58 0.37 -23.99
N PRO A 3 -1.78 0.80 -23.02
CA PRO A 3 -1.72 0.15 -21.71
C PRO A 3 -3.07 0.24 -20.99
N LEU A 4 -3.53 -0.87 -20.38
CA LEU A 4 -4.73 -0.88 -19.54
C LEU A 4 -4.40 -0.31 -18.15
N LYS A 5 -4.42 1.02 -18.07
CA LYS A 5 -4.20 1.80 -16.84
C LYS A 5 -5.54 2.05 -16.13
N GLY A 6 -5.54 1.96 -14.81
CA GLY A 6 -6.72 2.22 -14.00
C GLY A 6 -6.38 2.73 -12.61
N LYS A 7 -7.39 3.23 -11.92
CA LYS A 7 -7.34 3.60 -10.50
C LYS A 7 -8.61 3.10 -9.83
N VAL A 8 -8.47 2.42 -8.70
CA VAL A 8 -9.58 2.11 -7.78
C VAL A 8 -9.39 2.90 -6.50
N GLU A 9 -10.48 3.33 -5.88
CA GLU A 9 -10.46 4.17 -4.68
C GLU A 9 -11.66 3.86 -3.78
N THR A 10 -11.45 3.97 -2.48
CA THR A 10 -12.48 3.84 -1.45
C THR A 10 -12.18 4.75 -0.27
N GLU A 11 -13.21 5.12 0.47
CA GLU A 11 -13.13 5.95 1.66
C GLU A 11 -13.73 5.21 2.85
N ILE A 12 -13.06 5.30 4.00
CA ILE A 12 -13.45 4.62 5.23
C ILE A 12 -13.44 5.63 6.37
N GLU A 13 -14.55 5.73 7.10
CA GLU A 13 -14.60 6.52 8.32
C GLU A 13 -13.91 5.80 9.49
N ILE A 14 -13.09 6.54 10.21
CA ILE A 14 -12.26 6.03 11.29
C ILE A 14 -12.50 6.88 12.53
N LYS A 15 -12.73 6.23 13.68
CA LYS A 15 -12.98 6.94 14.95
C LYS A 15 -11.74 7.60 15.55
N ALA A 16 -10.54 7.18 15.16
CA ALA A 16 -9.29 7.73 15.66
C ALA A 16 -8.82 8.96 14.86
N PRO A 17 -7.96 9.82 15.45
CA PRO A 17 -7.35 10.94 14.74
C PRO A 17 -6.50 10.50 13.56
N ALA A 18 -6.46 11.32 12.52
CA ALA A 18 -5.73 11.04 11.28
C ALA A 18 -4.23 10.77 11.54
N GLU A 19 -3.62 11.56 12.42
CA GLU A 19 -2.20 11.42 12.78
C GLU A 19 -1.88 10.05 13.40
N LYS A 20 -2.79 9.48 14.18
CA LYS A 20 -2.58 8.18 14.81
C LYS A 20 -2.47 7.09 13.75
N PHE A 21 -3.37 7.07 12.77
CA PHE A 21 -3.35 6.11 11.67
C PHE A 21 -2.16 6.33 10.73
N TYR A 22 -1.87 7.59 10.40
CA TYR A 22 -0.69 7.95 9.62
C TYR A 22 0.60 7.39 10.25
N ASN A 23 0.78 7.58 11.55
CA ASN A 23 1.97 7.13 12.26
C ASN A 23 2.09 5.60 12.39
N ILE A 24 0.98 4.85 12.32
CA ILE A 24 1.03 3.38 12.25
C ILE A 24 1.80 2.96 11.00
N PHE A 25 1.46 3.49 9.84
CA PHE A 25 2.11 3.11 8.58
C PHE A 25 3.44 3.85 8.34
N LYS A 26 3.60 5.07 8.87
CA LYS A 26 4.85 5.85 8.72
C LYS A 26 6.00 5.35 9.58
N SER A 27 5.79 5.07 10.87
CA SER A 27 6.92 4.80 11.79
C SER A 27 6.78 3.50 12.59
N ARG A 28 5.60 2.89 12.56
CA ARG A 28 5.25 1.70 13.35
C ARG A 28 4.74 0.56 12.47
N ALA A 29 5.19 0.51 11.22
CA ALA A 29 4.70 -0.47 10.24
C ALA A 29 4.95 -1.92 10.69
N HIS A 30 6.01 -2.16 11.47
CA HIS A 30 6.31 -3.45 12.10
C HIS A 30 5.26 -3.91 13.12
N HIS A 31 4.37 -3.04 13.58
CA HIS A 31 3.25 -3.43 14.45
C HIS A 31 2.00 -3.86 13.68
N VAL A 32 1.90 -3.59 12.37
CA VAL A 32 0.73 -3.94 11.56
C VAL A 32 0.39 -5.44 11.61
N PRO A 33 1.36 -6.38 11.60
CA PRO A 33 1.06 -7.80 11.77
C PRO A 33 0.36 -8.15 13.08
N ASN A 34 0.60 -7.38 14.15
CA ASN A 34 -0.09 -7.58 15.43
C ASN A 34 -1.49 -6.93 15.45
N ILE A 35 -1.70 -5.90 14.63
CA ILE A 35 -2.98 -5.17 14.52
C ILE A 35 -3.96 -5.92 13.61
N SER A 36 -3.47 -6.49 12.51
CA SER A 36 -4.28 -7.25 11.55
C SER A 36 -3.54 -8.52 11.08
N PRO A 37 -3.37 -9.52 11.96
CA PRO A 37 -2.60 -10.74 11.66
C PRO A 37 -3.21 -11.59 10.54
N GLY A 38 -4.54 -11.48 10.34
CA GLY A 38 -5.24 -12.18 9.25
C GLY A 38 -4.95 -11.61 7.87
N SER A 39 -4.62 -10.31 7.78
CA SER A 39 -4.35 -9.64 6.49
C SER A 39 -2.87 -9.47 6.21
N ILE A 40 -2.07 -9.18 7.25
CA ILE A 40 -0.62 -8.94 7.14
C ILE A 40 0.08 -9.83 8.14
N GLN A 41 0.98 -10.70 7.66
CA GLN A 41 1.70 -11.66 8.49
C GLN A 41 3.10 -11.16 8.87
N GLY A 42 3.63 -10.18 8.14
CA GLY A 42 4.97 -9.65 8.40
C GLY A 42 5.29 -8.40 7.60
N VAL A 43 6.14 -7.56 8.16
CA VAL A 43 6.72 -6.39 7.48
C VAL A 43 8.21 -6.36 7.76
N GLN A 44 9.04 -6.20 6.73
CA GLN A 44 10.50 -6.19 6.84
C GLN A 44 11.07 -4.97 6.11
N VAL A 45 12.06 -4.30 6.70
CA VAL A 45 12.85 -3.25 6.03
C VAL A 45 14.01 -3.91 5.29
N HIS A 46 14.21 -3.53 4.02
CA HIS A 46 15.31 -3.99 3.18
C HIS A 46 16.38 -2.90 3.01
N GLU A 47 15.95 -1.65 2.84
CA GLU A 47 16.84 -0.50 2.71
C GLU A 47 16.27 0.68 3.49
N GLY A 48 17.15 1.45 4.14
CA GLY A 48 16.75 2.58 4.98
C GLY A 48 16.25 2.13 6.36
N ASP A 49 15.16 2.73 6.82
CA ASP A 49 14.56 2.43 8.12
C ASP A 49 13.03 2.47 8.07
N TRP A 50 12.39 2.45 9.23
CA TRP A 50 10.93 2.44 9.32
C TRP A 50 10.26 3.75 8.88
N LYS A 51 10.94 4.89 8.99
CA LYS A 51 10.36 6.25 8.99
C LYS A 51 10.87 7.15 7.87
N THR A 52 11.97 6.77 7.23
CA THR A 52 12.68 7.59 6.26
C THR A 52 12.02 7.47 4.89
N HIS A 53 11.72 8.61 4.28
CA HIS A 53 11.21 8.67 2.91
C HIS A 53 12.19 7.97 1.96
N GLY A 54 11.66 7.15 1.06
CA GLY A 54 12.46 6.35 0.13
C GLY A 54 12.96 5.02 0.67
N SER A 55 12.65 4.65 1.93
CA SER A 55 12.97 3.33 2.47
C SER A 55 12.22 2.23 1.74
N ILE A 56 12.83 1.05 1.63
CA ILE A 56 12.25 -0.10 0.95
C ILE A 56 11.80 -1.14 1.98
N LYS A 57 10.54 -1.55 1.89
CA LYS A 57 9.93 -2.53 2.79
C LYS A 57 9.22 -3.63 2.01
N SER A 58 9.15 -4.83 2.57
CA SER A 58 8.30 -5.91 2.07
C SER A 58 7.19 -6.24 3.05
N TRP A 59 6.01 -6.50 2.51
CA TRP A 59 4.79 -6.83 3.23
C TRP A 59 4.37 -8.25 2.85
N ASN A 60 4.29 -9.14 3.83
CA ASN A 60 3.70 -10.46 3.64
C ASN A 60 2.20 -10.32 3.92
N TYR A 61 1.38 -10.57 2.91
CA TYR A 61 -0.06 -10.35 2.97
C TYR A 61 -0.86 -11.61 2.64
N SER A 62 -2.11 -11.60 3.08
CA SER A 62 -3.14 -12.57 2.70
C SER A 62 -4.41 -11.84 2.27
N VAL A 63 -4.94 -12.18 1.10
CA VAL A 63 -6.21 -11.67 0.56
C VAL A 63 -7.03 -12.84 0.05
N GLY A 64 -8.08 -13.21 0.80
CA GLY A 64 -8.79 -14.46 0.54
C GLY A 64 -7.84 -15.65 0.68
N ASP A 65 -7.78 -16.50 -0.33
CA ASP A 65 -6.86 -17.64 -0.39
C ASP A 65 -5.47 -17.29 -0.96
N GLU A 66 -5.29 -16.06 -1.47
CA GLU A 66 -4.02 -15.62 -2.02
C GLU A 66 -3.09 -15.12 -0.91
N VAL A 67 -1.91 -15.72 -0.81
CA VAL A 67 -0.81 -15.25 0.02
C VAL A 67 0.30 -14.73 -0.88
N GLY A 68 0.96 -13.66 -0.48
CA GLY A 68 2.02 -13.08 -1.29
C GLY A 68 2.90 -12.09 -0.55
N VAL A 69 3.92 -11.64 -1.26
CA VAL A 69 4.82 -10.58 -0.83
C VAL A 69 4.63 -9.38 -1.74
N PHE A 70 4.57 -8.20 -1.15
CA PHE A 70 4.60 -6.93 -1.87
C PHE A 70 5.76 -6.10 -1.34
N LYS A 71 6.75 -5.81 -2.19
CA LYS A 71 7.88 -4.94 -1.85
C LYS A 71 7.68 -3.58 -2.48
N GLU A 72 7.92 -2.54 -1.69
CA GLU A 72 7.61 -1.17 -2.03
C GLU A 72 8.72 -0.21 -1.60
N LYS A 73 8.83 0.89 -2.33
CA LYS A 73 9.60 2.07 -1.95
C LYS A 73 8.64 3.19 -1.53
N VAL A 74 8.77 3.63 -0.28
CA VAL A 74 7.77 4.49 0.34
C VAL A 74 8.03 5.96 0.07
N GLU A 75 6.96 6.73 -0.11
CA GLU A 75 6.99 8.18 -0.06
C GLU A 75 6.01 8.67 1.00
N TYR A 76 6.48 9.57 1.85
CA TYR A 76 5.69 10.21 2.91
C TYR A 76 5.42 11.67 2.55
N ASN A 77 4.17 12.10 2.73
CA ASN A 77 3.77 13.50 2.76
C ASN A 77 3.14 13.80 4.13
N ASP A 78 3.92 14.45 4.99
CA ASP A 78 3.52 14.74 6.38
C ASP A 78 2.40 15.77 6.46
N GLU A 79 2.41 16.76 5.58
CA GLU A 79 1.42 17.84 5.52
C GLU A 79 0.03 17.27 5.19
N ASN A 80 -0.04 16.41 4.17
CA ASN A 80 -1.27 15.79 3.71
C ASN A 80 -1.60 14.48 4.45
N LYS A 81 -0.74 14.04 5.37
CA LYS A 81 -0.81 12.74 6.04
C LYS A 81 -1.06 11.60 5.05
N SER A 82 -0.29 11.60 3.96
CA SER A 82 -0.38 10.59 2.90
C SER A 82 0.89 9.77 2.74
N ILE A 83 0.70 8.53 2.31
CA ILE A 83 1.74 7.52 2.12
C ILE A 83 1.52 6.90 0.75
N THR A 84 2.52 7.02 -0.12
CA THR A 84 2.52 6.37 -1.43
C THR A 84 3.50 5.19 -1.38
N LEU A 85 3.01 4.01 -1.73
CA LEU A 85 3.83 2.80 -1.82
C LEU A 85 4.13 2.53 -3.29
N ASN A 86 5.34 2.87 -3.75
CA ASN A 86 5.74 2.57 -5.12
C ASN A 86 6.18 1.11 -5.18
N GLY A 87 5.37 0.24 -5.77
CA GLY A 87 5.69 -1.17 -5.90
C GLY A 87 6.99 -1.39 -6.69
N VAL A 88 7.86 -2.25 -6.15
CA VAL A 88 9.18 -2.59 -6.71
C VAL A 88 9.18 -4.03 -7.24
N GLU A 89 8.72 -4.97 -6.41
CA GLU A 89 8.61 -6.40 -6.75
C GLU A 89 7.53 -7.06 -5.88
N GLY A 90 7.25 -8.33 -6.17
CA GLY A 90 6.28 -9.12 -5.43
C GLY A 90 5.19 -9.73 -6.30
N ASP A 91 4.32 -10.51 -5.66
CA ASP A 91 3.35 -11.37 -6.34
C ASP A 91 2.32 -10.61 -7.17
N VAL A 92 2.00 -9.37 -6.79
CA VAL A 92 1.09 -8.50 -7.55
C VAL A 92 1.58 -8.26 -8.99
N PHE A 93 2.90 -8.29 -9.22
CA PHE A 93 3.49 -8.04 -10.54
C PHE A 93 3.36 -9.22 -11.50
N LYS A 94 2.79 -10.35 -11.06
CA LYS A 94 2.31 -11.42 -11.95
C LYS A 94 1.12 -10.95 -12.80
N TYR A 95 0.36 -9.97 -12.30
CA TYR A 95 -0.86 -9.48 -12.92
C TYR A 95 -0.75 -8.03 -13.41
N PHE A 96 0.12 -7.24 -12.78
CA PHE A 96 0.25 -5.80 -13.03
C PHE A 96 1.68 -5.44 -13.46
N LYS A 97 1.82 -4.55 -14.43
CA LYS A 97 3.09 -3.91 -14.79
C LYS A 97 3.48 -2.82 -13.80
N SER A 98 2.49 -2.14 -13.22
CA SER A 98 2.68 -1.18 -12.14
C SER A 98 1.57 -1.32 -11.11
N PHE A 99 1.91 -1.17 -9.84
CA PHE A 99 0.98 -1.25 -8.72
C PHE A 99 1.40 -0.25 -7.65
N LYS A 100 0.56 0.76 -7.41
CA LYS A 100 0.88 1.90 -6.54
C LYS A 100 -0.27 2.21 -5.58
N PRO A 101 -0.31 1.57 -4.41
CA PRO A 101 -1.20 1.93 -3.33
C PRO A 101 -0.87 3.30 -2.73
N VAL A 102 -1.91 4.03 -2.33
CA VAL A 102 -1.83 5.29 -1.61
C VAL A 102 -2.81 5.28 -0.45
N TYR A 103 -2.34 5.66 0.73
CA TYR A 103 -3.16 5.88 1.92
C TYR A 103 -3.13 7.36 2.26
N GLN A 104 -4.28 8.00 2.45
CA GLN A 104 -4.37 9.38 2.93
C GLN A 104 -5.34 9.47 4.09
N PHE A 105 -4.96 10.18 5.15
CA PHE A 105 -5.76 10.32 6.36
C PHE A 105 -6.15 11.79 6.58
N THR A 106 -7.43 12.09 6.41
CA THR A 106 -7.98 13.44 6.55
C THR A 106 -8.68 13.58 7.90
N GLN A 107 -8.30 14.58 8.67
CA GLN A 107 -8.90 14.84 9.99
C GLN A 107 -10.35 15.33 9.83
N LYS A 108 -11.25 14.82 10.68
CA LYS A 108 -12.62 15.32 10.87
C LYS A 108 -12.74 15.99 12.25
N ASP A 109 -13.89 16.61 12.53
CA ASP A 109 -14.21 17.10 13.87
C ASP A 109 -14.12 15.96 14.91
N GLU A 110 -14.73 14.81 14.57
CA GLU A 110 -14.57 13.56 15.30
C GLU A 110 -13.93 12.50 14.39
N GLY A 111 -12.81 11.94 14.83
CA GLY A 111 -12.11 10.89 14.08
C GLY A 111 -11.43 11.38 12.79
N SER A 112 -11.50 10.59 11.73
CA SER A 112 -10.86 10.85 10.42
C SER A 112 -11.52 10.06 9.28
N ILE A 113 -11.20 10.44 8.04
CA ILE A 113 -11.43 9.60 6.84
C ILE A 113 -10.08 9.04 6.39
N ALA A 114 -10.03 7.74 6.12
CA ALA A 114 -8.98 7.14 5.31
C ALA A 114 -9.44 7.01 3.85
N THR A 115 -8.77 7.69 2.93
CA THR A 115 -8.92 7.49 1.49
C THR A 115 -7.83 6.52 1.03
N LEU A 116 -8.23 5.34 0.55
CA LEU A 116 -7.34 4.29 0.07
C LEU A 116 -7.50 4.19 -1.44
N SER A 117 -6.41 4.33 -2.19
CA SER A 117 -6.45 4.18 -3.64
C SER A 117 -5.31 3.31 -4.16
N ILE A 118 -5.52 2.68 -5.31
CA ILE A 118 -4.50 1.90 -6.00
C ILE A 118 -4.52 2.31 -7.47
N ALA A 119 -3.43 2.93 -7.93
CA ALA A 119 -3.18 3.14 -9.33
C ALA A 119 -2.41 1.94 -9.90
N TYR A 120 -2.82 1.41 -11.04
CA TYR A 120 -2.21 0.23 -11.63
C TYR A 120 -2.19 0.26 -13.16
N GLU A 121 -1.32 -0.56 -13.73
CA GLU A 121 -1.32 -0.94 -15.15
C GLU A 121 -1.35 -2.47 -15.23
N LYS A 122 -2.33 -3.06 -15.92
CA LYS A 122 -2.43 -4.53 -16.08
C LYS A 122 -1.42 -5.07 -17.09
N ILE A 123 -0.98 -6.31 -16.89
CA ILE A 123 -0.28 -7.08 -17.92
C ILE A 123 -1.30 -7.54 -18.95
N CYS A 124 -1.04 -7.28 -20.23
CA CYS A 124 -1.79 -7.89 -21.34
C CYS A 124 -0.98 -9.09 -21.85
N HIS A 125 -1.50 -10.32 -21.66
CA HIS A 125 -0.96 -11.50 -22.33
C HIS A 125 -1.47 -11.55 -23.77
N TYR A 126 -0.55 -11.66 -24.74
CA TYR A 126 -0.90 -11.96 -26.13
C TYR A 126 -1.02 -13.48 -26.27
N PHE A 127 -2.16 -13.98 -26.73
CA PHE A 127 -2.15 -15.26 -27.41
C PHE A 127 -1.44 -15.03 -28.75
N GLN A 128 -0.25 -15.58 -28.93
CA GLN A 128 0.27 -15.80 -30.28
C GLN A 128 -0.68 -16.81 -30.94
N ILE A 129 -1.59 -16.29 -31.77
CA ILE A 129 -2.29 -17.12 -32.74
C ILE A 129 -1.20 -17.53 -33.73
N ILE A 130 -0.76 -18.77 -33.59
CA ILE A 130 -0.03 -19.54 -34.61
C ILE A 130 -0.91 -19.75 -35.84
#